data_AF-A0A522TDW4-F1
#
_entry.id   AF-A0A522TDW4-F1
#
_cell.length_a   1.000
_cell.length_b   1.000
_cell.length_c   1.000
_cell.angle_alpha   90.00
_cell.angle_beta   90.00
_cell.angle_gamma   90.00
#
_symmetry.space_group_name_H-M   'P 1'
#
loop_
_entity.id
_entity.type
_entity.pdbx_description
1 polymer ?
#
loop_
_entity_poly.entity_id
_entity_poly.type
_entity_poly.pdbx_seq_one_letter_code
_entity_poly.pdbx_strand_id
1 'polypeptide(L)'
;MALDHAVTRRGFLGAAGAGLAAVSLAAQPMLAGDAGEDARREHRSFEVRERAARSELRADAEPQVNNGDEALYPNFIASYSKGLPHNTLDEVDAAAYRTLLRALRMLPDTSVLSGLRLGGSEKLINPMAGVAFDLEGIDIQKLAAPPAHTLASAARAAEMIELYWMALCRDVPFCQYSSHPLALTACRALGVTSGDLFRGNLPGDVIGPYVSQLMLTPFSYGQYQLDGRLTTFPAGADYLAGPDAWLACRNGQGPFPAPQTDPVPRYFRCGRDLAAYVHSDNACEGFYNAGLRLYALHAPLNPGNPYLALRDQSPFATFGVPSTRCTQACSHPKLRRAPPGAGARGCCRRHSPRAARSTPLTRRRTAGLRAPAPRS
;
A
#
# COMPACT_ATOMS: atom_id res chain seq x y z
N MET A 1 38.88 -16.01 21.54
CA MET A 1 38.02 -17.19 21.76
C MET A 1 36.66 -16.83 21.19
N ALA A 2 36.50 -17.09 19.89
CA ALA A 2 35.27 -16.89 19.14
C ALA A 2 34.34 -18.09 19.33
N LEU A 3 33.03 -17.88 19.11
CA LEU A 3 31.92 -18.79 18.77
C LEU A 3 30.64 -18.00 19.13
N ASP A 4 30.01 -17.24 18.23
CA ASP A 4 29.27 -17.61 17.02
C ASP A 4 28.11 -18.58 17.31
N HIS A 5 26.91 -18.03 17.49
CA HIS A 5 25.65 -18.78 17.45
C HIS A 5 24.70 -18.13 16.44
N ALA A 6 24.90 -18.54 15.18
CA ALA A 6 23.96 -18.37 14.09
C ALA A 6 22.61 -19.01 14.45
N VAL A 7 21.54 -18.22 14.40
CA VAL A 7 20.16 -18.71 14.38
C VAL A 7 19.96 -19.44 13.04
N THR A 8 19.97 -20.77 13.09
CA THR A 8 19.76 -21.61 11.91
C THR A 8 18.27 -21.84 11.64
N ARG A 9 17.90 -21.86 10.34
CA ARG A 9 16.55 -22.07 9.75
C ARG A 9 15.81 -23.36 10.17
N ARG A 10 16.28 -24.11 11.17
CA ARG A 10 15.69 -25.38 11.62
C ARG A 10 14.87 -25.31 12.91
N GLY A 11 14.79 -24.16 13.57
CA GLY A 11 13.98 -23.98 14.80
C GLY A 11 12.50 -23.65 14.59
N PHE A 12 12.05 -23.39 13.35
CA PHE A 12 10.69 -22.91 13.07
C PHE A 12 9.71 -23.98 12.54
N LEU A 13 10.10 -25.26 12.53
CA LEU A 13 9.26 -26.37 12.03
C LEU A 13 8.87 -27.38 13.13
N GLY A 14 8.82 -26.95 14.39
CA GLY A 14 8.51 -27.83 15.54
C GLY A 14 7.10 -27.71 16.13
N ALA A 15 6.29 -26.73 15.73
CA ALA A 15 5.01 -26.43 16.40
C ALA A 15 3.78 -26.40 15.47
N ALA A 16 3.86 -27.07 14.31
CA ALA A 16 2.72 -27.29 13.41
C ALA A 16 2.55 -28.79 13.06
N GLY A 17 2.94 -29.67 13.98
CA GLY A 17 2.97 -31.12 13.79
C GLY A 17 2.23 -31.87 14.89
N ALA A 18 0.93 -31.63 15.06
CA ALA A 18 0.02 -32.54 15.76
C ALA A 18 -1.43 -32.17 15.43
N GLY A 19 -2.07 -32.92 14.55
CA GLY A 19 -3.52 -32.80 14.33
C GLY A 19 -4.02 -32.98 12.89
N LEU A 20 -3.48 -33.92 12.11
CA LEU A 20 -4.15 -34.43 10.91
C LEU A 20 -4.38 -35.93 11.10
N ALA A 21 -5.48 -36.27 11.76
CA ALA A 21 -6.04 -37.60 11.67
C ALA A 21 -6.67 -37.74 10.28
N ALA A 22 -6.14 -38.64 9.46
CA ALA A 22 -6.74 -39.03 8.20
C ALA A 22 -8.12 -39.66 8.46
N VAL A 23 -9.17 -39.08 7.87
CA VAL A 23 -10.47 -39.76 7.74
C VAL A 23 -10.65 -40.04 6.25
N SER A 24 -10.47 -41.29 5.86
CA SER A 24 -10.91 -41.78 4.56
C SER A 24 -12.43 -41.74 4.50
N LEU A 25 -13.02 -40.87 3.68
CA LEU A 25 -14.42 -40.99 3.28
C LEU A 25 -14.48 -41.67 1.91
N ALA A 26 -14.90 -42.94 1.91
CA ALA A 26 -15.47 -43.55 0.73
C ALA A 26 -16.80 -42.84 0.42
N ALA A 27 -16.95 -42.33 -0.80
CA ALA A 27 -18.20 -41.73 -1.26
C ALA A 27 -19.26 -42.82 -1.45
N GLN A 28 -20.39 -42.69 -0.77
CA GLN A 28 -21.62 -43.43 -1.07
C GLN A 28 -22.70 -42.46 -1.59
N PRO A 29 -23.62 -42.93 -2.45
CA PRO A 29 -24.58 -42.07 -3.13
C PRO A 29 -25.59 -41.49 -2.13
N MET A 30 -25.86 -40.19 -2.25
CA MET A 30 -26.81 -39.47 -1.40
C MET A 30 -28.24 -39.95 -1.68
N LEU A 31 -28.83 -40.62 -0.70
CA LEU A 31 -30.27 -40.79 -0.53
C LEU A 31 -30.60 -40.37 0.91
N ALA A 32 -31.40 -39.31 1.04
CA ALA A 32 -32.02 -38.76 2.26
C ALA A 32 -31.07 -38.62 3.48
N GLY A 33 -30.57 -37.41 3.72
CA GLY A 33 -29.77 -37.09 4.90
C GLY A 33 -30.53 -37.35 6.20
N ASP A 34 -29.95 -38.20 7.05
CA ASP A 34 -30.40 -38.41 8.42
C ASP A 34 -30.14 -37.12 9.23
N ALA A 35 -31.16 -36.59 9.91
CA ALA A 35 -31.08 -35.33 10.65
C ALA A 35 -29.94 -35.32 11.70
N GLY A 36 -29.48 -36.50 12.14
CA GLY A 36 -28.33 -36.67 13.02
C GLY A 36 -26.96 -36.40 12.39
N GLU A 37 -26.77 -36.61 11.08
CA GLU A 37 -25.50 -36.29 10.39
C GLU A 37 -25.40 -34.80 10.06
N ASP A 38 -26.51 -34.17 9.70
CA ASP A 38 -26.60 -32.74 9.45
C ASP A 38 -26.31 -31.94 10.73
N ALA A 39 -26.88 -32.34 11.87
CA ALA A 39 -26.58 -31.74 13.17
C ALA A 39 -25.08 -31.85 13.55
N ARG A 40 -24.40 -32.95 13.17
CA ARG A 40 -22.95 -33.12 13.39
C ARG A 40 -22.11 -32.22 12.49
N ARG A 41 -22.56 -31.90 11.28
CA ARG A 41 -21.85 -30.98 10.38
C ARG A 41 -22.00 -29.54 10.85
N GLU A 42 -23.21 -29.14 11.25
CA GLU A 42 -23.48 -27.80 11.81
C GLU A 42 -22.65 -27.54 13.06
N HIS A 43 -22.61 -28.49 13.99
CA HIS A 43 -21.81 -28.36 15.21
C HIS A 43 -20.32 -28.23 14.91
N ARG A 44 -19.76 -29.08 14.03
CA ARG A 44 -18.34 -28.98 13.63
C ARG A 44 -18.01 -27.64 12.94
N SER A 45 -18.93 -27.10 12.14
CA SER A 45 -18.77 -25.78 11.52
C SER A 45 -18.68 -24.68 12.57
N PHE A 46 -19.55 -24.72 13.58
CA PHE A 46 -19.51 -23.81 14.72
C PHE A 46 -18.17 -23.91 15.48
N GLU A 47 -17.76 -25.12 15.86
CA GLU A 47 -16.51 -25.35 16.60
C GLU A 47 -15.28 -24.83 15.88
N VAL A 48 -15.20 -24.98 14.54
CA VAL A 48 -14.08 -24.46 13.74
C VAL A 48 -14.04 -22.94 13.79
N ARG A 49 -15.18 -22.27 13.66
CA ARG A 49 -15.27 -20.79 13.72
C ARG A 49 -14.96 -20.27 15.11
N GLU A 50 -15.47 -20.93 16.15
CA GLU A 50 -15.19 -20.58 17.53
C GLU A 50 -13.69 -20.75 17.84
N ARG A 51 -13.07 -21.85 17.39
CA ARG A 51 -11.64 -22.09 17.57
C ARG A 51 -10.79 -21.04 16.87
N ALA A 52 -11.15 -20.64 15.65
CA ALA A 52 -10.48 -19.57 14.93
C ALA A 52 -10.57 -18.24 15.69
N ALA A 53 -11.76 -17.88 16.17
CA ALA A 53 -11.97 -16.67 16.98
C ALA A 53 -11.19 -16.71 18.31
N ARG A 54 -11.15 -17.86 18.99
CA ARG A 54 -10.35 -18.05 20.21
C ARG A 54 -8.84 -17.97 19.95
N SER A 55 -8.38 -18.45 18.79
CA SER A 55 -6.98 -18.33 18.38
C SER A 55 -6.61 -16.88 18.09
N GLU A 56 -7.47 -16.15 17.38
CA GLU A 56 -7.30 -14.72 17.11
C GLU A 56 -7.26 -13.93 18.42
N LEU A 57 -8.18 -14.21 19.36
CA LEU A 57 -8.24 -13.54 20.66
C LEU A 57 -6.94 -13.69 21.45
N ARG A 58 -6.25 -14.83 21.31
CA ARG A 58 -4.97 -15.14 21.98
C ARG A 58 -3.75 -14.61 21.22
N ALA A 59 -3.90 -14.16 19.98
CA ALA A 59 -2.81 -13.60 19.22
C ALA A 59 -2.37 -12.27 19.83
N ASP A 60 -1.05 -12.07 19.91
CA ASP A 60 -0.48 -10.84 20.44
C ASP A 60 -0.84 -9.64 19.57
N ALA A 61 -1.07 -8.49 20.23
CA ALA A 61 -1.28 -7.22 19.58
C ALA A 61 0.05 -6.46 19.50
N GLU A 62 0.42 -6.02 18.31
CA GLU A 62 1.57 -5.14 18.15
C GLU A 62 1.21 -3.70 18.55
N PRO A 63 2.02 -3.03 19.39
CA PRO A 63 1.73 -1.66 19.79
C PRO A 63 1.94 -0.69 18.64
N GLN A 64 0.89 0.06 18.29
CA GLN A 64 0.98 1.12 17.29
C GLN A 64 1.57 2.40 17.92
N VAL A 65 2.78 2.78 17.50
CA VAL A 65 3.52 3.93 18.03
C VAL A 65 3.59 5.06 17.00
N ASN A 66 3.39 6.31 17.43
CA ASN A 66 3.57 7.49 16.59
C ASN A 66 5.03 7.97 16.64
N ASN A 67 5.42 8.83 15.71
CA ASN A 67 6.79 9.36 15.63
C ASN A 67 7.03 10.63 16.47
N GLY A 68 6.04 11.10 17.23
CA GLY A 68 6.09 12.29 18.07
C GLY A 68 5.84 13.63 17.36
N ASP A 69 5.83 13.69 16.03
CA ASP A 69 5.79 14.97 15.30
C ASP A 69 4.50 15.78 15.58
N GLU A 70 3.36 15.11 15.74
CA GLU A 70 2.07 15.77 16.00
C GLU A 70 2.05 16.53 17.34
N ALA A 71 2.80 16.05 18.34
CA ALA A 71 2.97 16.73 19.62
C ALA A 71 4.07 17.79 19.56
N LEU A 72 5.11 17.57 18.76
CA LEU A 72 6.27 18.45 18.62
C LEU A 72 5.92 19.77 17.92
N TYR A 73 5.06 19.75 16.90
CA TYR A 73 4.73 20.93 16.08
C TYR A 73 3.30 21.45 16.39
N PRO A 74 3.16 22.57 17.13
CA PRO A 74 1.84 23.07 17.55
C PRO A 74 0.90 23.51 16.41
N ASN A 75 1.46 23.82 15.24
CA ASN A 75 0.73 24.16 14.02
C ASN A 75 0.43 22.93 13.13
N PHE A 76 0.76 21.72 13.60
CA PHE A 76 0.46 20.45 12.94
C PHE A 76 1.01 20.30 11.50
N ILE A 77 2.09 21.00 11.15
CA ILE A 77 2.71 20.97 9.81
C ILE A 77 3.18 19.59 9.37
N ALA A 78 3.49 18.71 10.32
CA ALA A 78 3.91 17.34 10.06
C ALA A 78 2.75 16.35 9.96
N SER A 79 1.51 16.81 10.15
CA SER A 79 0.33 15.96 10.23
C SER A 79 -0.59 16.10 9.01
N TYR A 80 -1.29 15.02 8.62
CA TYR A 80 -2.26 15.05 7.53
C TYR A 80 -3.44 15.96 7.87
N SER A 81 -3.62 17.03 7.10
CA SER A 81 -4.69 18.02 7.28
C SER A 81 -5.43 18.37 5.99
N LYS A 82 -5.16 17.67 4.87
CA LYS A 82 -5.79 17.97 3.57
C LYS A 82 -7.32 17.86 3.67
N GLY A 83 -8.01 18.85 3.10
CA GLY A 83 -9.46 19.00 3.18
C GLY A 83 -9.93 19.82 4.37
N LEU A 84 -9.06 20.16 5.33
CA LEU A 84 -9.34 21.15 6.37
C LEU A 84 -8.99 22.57 5.87
N PRO A 85 -9.44 23.63 6.56
CA PRO A 85 -9.04 24.99 6.25
C PRO A 85 -7.55 25.23 6.57
N HIS A 86 -6.84 25.90 5.68
CA HIS A 86 -5.45 26.33 5.85
C HIS A 86 -5.31 27.84 5.62
N ASN A 87 -4.27 28.44 6.21
CA ASN A 87 -3.87 29.81 5.91
C ASN A 87 -3.08 29.90 4.59
N THR A 88 -2.62 31.10 4.22
CA THR A 88 -1.86 31.34 2.97
C THR A 88 -0.48 30.68 2.94
N LEU A 89 0.01 30.18 4.08
CA LEU A 89 1.27 29.43 4.21
C LEU A 89 1.05 27.91 4.27
N ASP A 90 -0.21 27.44 4.09
CA ASP A 90 -0.64 26.04 4.26
C ASP A 90 -0.46 25.47 5.66
N GLU A 91 -0.54 26.33 6.67
CA GLU A 91 -0.71 25.85 8.03
C GLU A 91 -2.20 25.62 8.27
N VAL A 92 -2.55 24.45 8.79
CA VAL A 92 -3.94 24.11 9.08
C VAL A 92 -4.48 24.98 10.22
N ASP A 93 -5.76 25.34 10.13
CA ASP A 93 -6.50 25.89 11.25
C ASP A 93 -6.46 24.90 12.44
N ALA A 94 -5.73 25.27 13.49
CA ALA A 94 -5.48 24.39 14.63
C ALA A 94 -6.77 23.97 15.36
N ALA A 95 -7.82 24.81 15.34
CA ALA A 95 -9.09 24.47 15.95
C ALA A 95 -9.83 23.41 15.12
N ALA A 96 -9.87 23.56 13.79
CA ALA A 96 -10.41 22.54 12.89
C ALA A 96 -9.68 21.20 13.04
N TYR A 97 -8.35 21.23 13.14
CA TYR A 97 -7.54 20.03 13.36
C TYR A 97 -7.86 19.33 14.68
N ARG A 98 -7.96 20.08 15.79
CA ARG A 98 -8.30 19.51 17.11
C ARG A 98 -9.71 18.93 17.15
N THR A 99 -10.67 19.53 16.42
CA THR A 99 -12.01 18.96 16.27
C THR A 99 -11.96 17.60 15.54
N LEU A 100 -11.15 17.48 14.49
CA LEU A 100 -10.90 16.18 13.83
C LEU A 100 -10.30 15.16 14.81
N LEU A 101 -9.29 15.54 15.60
CA LEU A 101 -8.70 14.64 16.61
C LEU A 101 -9.71 14.17 17.65
N ARG A 102 -10.59 15.07 18.12
CA ARG A 102 -11.66 14.71 19.05
C ARG A 102 -12.64 13.73 18.40
N ALA A 103 -13.07 14.01 17.17
CA ALA A 103 -13.97 13.14 16.43
C ALA A 103 -13.39 11.73 16.25
N LEU A 104 -12.11 11.61 15.89
CA LEU A 104 -11.44 10.31 15.72
C LEU A 104 -11.34 9.51 17.03
N ARG A 105 -11.19 10.18 18.18
CA ARG A 105 -11.17 9.53 19.50
C ARG A 105 -12.53 9.05 19.97
N MET A 106 -13.61 9.59 19.41
CA MET A 106 -14.99 9.25 19.77
C MET A 106 -15.62 8.21 18.85
N LEU A 107 -14.89 7.73 17.84
CA LEU A 107 -15.37 6.63 17.01
C LEU A 107 -15.72 5.40 17.87
N PRO A 108 -16.80 4.67 17.55
CA PRO A 108 -17.54 4.68 16.29
C PRO A 108 -18.72 5.67 16.20
N ASP A 109 -18.93 6.56 17.17
CA ASP A 109 -19.98 7.58 17.06
C ASP A 109 -19.74 8.43 15.80
N THR A 110 -20.71 8.43 14.88
CA THR A 110 -20.57 9.09 13.57
C THR A 110 -21.01 10.54 13.60
N SER A 111 -21.82 10.94 14.60
CA SER A 111 -22.37 12.29 14.72
C SER A 111 -21.28 13.35 14.83
N VAL A 112 -20.14 12.98 15.43
CA VAL A 112 -18.95 13.84 15.60
C VAL A 112 -18.21 14.15 14.30
N LEU A 113 -18.41 13.36 13.23
CA LEU A 113 -17.81 13.61 11.91
C LEU A 113 -18.65 14.56 11.05
N SER A 114 -19.96 14.65 11.31
CA SER A 114 -20.88 15.52 10.54
C SER A 114 -20.64 17.01 10.77
N GLY A 115 -20.03 17.38 11.91
CA GLY A 115 -19.72 18.77 12.26
C GLY A 115 -18.33 19.25 11.86
N LEU A 116 -17.56 18.46 11.09
CA LEU A 116 -16.20 18.85 10.70
C LEU A 116 -16.22 20.05 9.75
N ARG A 117 -15.48 21.10 10.11
CA ARG A 117 -15.23 22.25 9.24
C ARG A 117 -14.22 21.84 8.17
N LEU A 118 -14.69 21.62 6.95
CA LEU A 118 -13.85 21.40 5.77
C LEU A 118 -13.42 22.74 5.16
N GLY A 119 -12.28 22.75 4.47
CA GLY A 119 -11.76 23.91 3.74
C GLY A 119 -12.42 24.12 2.37
N GLY A 120 -13.20 23.13 1.91
CA GLY A 120 -13.83 23.09 0.60
C GLY A 120 -14.87 21.96 0.53
N SER A 121 -15.21 21.55 -0.69
CA SER A 121 -16.26 20.57 -0.98
C SER A 121 -15.80 19.11 -0.92
N GLU A 122 -14.50 18.86 -0.98
CA GLU A 122 -13.93 17.51 -0.96
C GLU A 122 -14.05 16.85 0.42
N LYS A 123 -14.55 15.61 0.42
CA LYS A 123 -14.86 14.86 1.65
C LYS A 123 -13.65 14.06 2.13
N LEU A 124 -13.58 13.83 3.45
CA LEU A 124 -12.65 12.86 4.03
C LEU A 124 -13.07 11.44 3.63
N ILE A 125 -12.15 10.68 3.03
CA ILE A 125 -12.45 9.35 2.48
C ILE A 125 -12.44 8.30 3.60
N ASN A 126 -13.60 7.90 4.10
CA ASN A 126 -13.77 6.78 5.05
C ASN A 126 -12.87 6.85 6.32
N PRO A 127 -13.00 7.92 7.14
CA PRO A 127 -12.26 8.03 8.41
C PRO A 127 -12.61 6.92 9.43
N MET A 128 -13.73 6.21 9.24
CA MET A 128 -14.23 5.16 10.14
C MET A 128 -13.69 3.76 9.83
N ALA A 129 -12.93 3.59 8.75
CA ALA A 129 -12.48 2.27 8.30
C ALA A 129 -11.71 1.49 9.38
N GLY A 130 -11.01 2.20 10.29
CA GLY A 130 -10.16 1.60 11.33
C GLY A 130 -10.88 1.10 12.58
N VAL A 131 -12.20 1.29 12.70
CA VAL A 131 -13.01 0.78 13.83
C VAL A 131 -13.98 -0.33 13.44
N ALA A 132 -13.93 -0.76 12.17
CA ALA A 132 -14.76 -1.86 11.69
C ALA A 132 -14.14 -3.21 12.09
N PHE A 133 -14.98 -4.12 12.58
CA PHE A 133 -14.59 -5.52 12.82
C PHE A 133 -14.69 -6.35 11.53
N ASP A 134 -13.89 -7.40 11.45
CA ASP A 134 -13.92 -8.41 10.40
C ASP A 134 -14.21 -9.80 11.01
N LEU A 135 -14.95 -10.65 10.27
CA LEU A 135 -15.36 -11.98 10.76
C LEU A 135 -14.23 -13.03 10.71
N GLU A 136 -13.12 -12.71 10.05
CA GLU A 136 -12.02 -13.63 9.80
C GLU A 136 -10.70 -12.87 9.63
N GLY A 137 -9.59 -13.51 9.98
CA GLY A 137 -8.27 -12.90 10.02
C GLY A 137 -7.98 -12.25 11.37
N ILE A 138 -6.82 -11.62 11.48
CA ILE A 138 -6.44 -10.86 12.68
C ILE A 138 -7.14 -9.51 12.70
N ASP A 139 -7.57 -9.06 13.89
CA ASP A 139 -8.14 -7.73 14.03
C ASP A 139 -7.11 -6.65 13.62
N ILE A 140 -7.57 -5.65 12.86
CA ILE A 140 -6.71 -4.62 12.29
C ILE A 140 -6.01 -3.76 13.34
N GLN A 141 -6.54 -3.68 14.56
CA GLN A 141 -5.93 -2.93 15.67
C GLN A 141 -4.83 -3.73 16.39
N LYS A 142 -4.69 -5.03 16.10
CA LYS A 142 -3.56 -5.85 16.56
C LYS A 142 -2.36 -5.79 15.63
N LEU A 143 -2.50 -5.20 14.45
CA LEU A 143 -1.43 -4.99 13.48
C LEU A 143 -0.80 -3.61 13.69
N ALA A 144 0.54 -3.53 13.62
CA ALA A 144 1.24 -2.26 13.65
C ALA A 144 2.07 -2.02 12.38
N ALA A 145 2.28 -0.75 12.05
CA ALA A 145 3.34 -0.32 11.16
C ALA A 145 4.41 0.43 11.96
N PRO A 146 5.70 0.35 11.55
CA PRO A 146 6.75 1.10 12.20
C PRO A 146 6.46 2.61 12.18
N PRO A 147 6.90 3.37 13.19
CA PRO A 147 6.77 4.83 13.19
C PRO A 147 7.38 5.43 11.92
N ALA A 148 6.67 6.37 11.30
CA ALA A 148 7.18 7.07 10.14
C ALA A 148 8.42 7.91 10.50
N HIS A 149 9.35 8.08 9.57
CA HIS A 149 10.45 9.04 9.73
C HIS A 149 9.93 10.43 10.10
N THR A 150 10.52 11.05 11.12
CA THR A 150 10.13 12.39 11.59
C THR A 150 10.37 13.43 10.51
N LEU A 151 9.62 14.55 10.54
CA LEU A 151 9.71 15.62 9.54
C LEU A 151 11.16 16.12 9.36
N ALA A 152 11.90 16.29 10.45
CA ALA A 152 13.26 16.82 10.44
C ALA A 152 14.36 15.76 10.17
N SER A 153 14.00 14.49 9.95
CA SER A 153 15.00 13.43 9.78
C SER A 153 15.67 13.42 8.40
N ALA A 154 16.92 12.92 8.35
CA ALA A 154 17.64 12.71 7.11
C ALA A 154 16.92 11.71 6.18
N ALA A 155 16.31 10.66 6.75
CA ALA A 155 15.55 9.69 5.98
C ALA A 155 14.33 10.32 5.29
N ARG A 156 13.60 11.22 5.98
CA ARG A 156 12.51 11.98 5.37
C ARG A 156 12.99 12.86 4.21
N ALA A 157 14.14 13.50 4.36
CA ALA A 157 14.75 14.30 3.29
C ALA A 157 15.13 13.43 2.09
N ALA A 158 15.72 12.24 2.33
CA ALA A 158 16.08 11.30 1.28
C ALA A 158 14.85 10.80 0.49
N GLU A 159 13.78 10.41 1.18
CA GLU A 159 12.50 10.02 0.53
C GLU A 159 11.97 11.16 -0.37
N MET A 160 12.01 12.41 0.12
CA MET A 160 11.57 13.56 -0.68
C MET A 160 12.45 13.79 -1.90
N ILE A 161 13.78 13.70 -1.76
CA ILE A 161 14.73 13.84 -2.87
C ILE A 161 14.44 12.79 -3.95
N GLU A 162 14.22 11.53 -3.55
CA GLU A 162 13.84 10.46 -4.48
C GLU A 162 12.54 10.78 -5.21
N LEU A 163 11.49 11.23 -4.50
CA LEU A 163 10.22 11.59 -5.12
C LEU A 163 10.33 12.75 -6.12
N TYR A 164 11.21 13.73 -5.86
CA TYR A 164 11.51 14.79 -6.82
C TYR A 164 12.21 14.24 -8.07
N TRP A 165 13.16 13.31 -7.91
CA TRP A 165 13.80 12.64 -9.04
C TRP A 165 12.83 11.76 -9.83
N MET A 166 11.94 11.02 -9.17
CA MET A 166 10.86 10.28 -9.82
C MET A 166 9.96 11.22 -10.63
N ALA A 167 9.68 12.43 -10.11
CA ALA A 167 8.89 13.42 -10.83
C ALA A 167 9.61 13.97 -12.07
N LEU A 168 10.90 14.26 -11.98
CA LEU A 168 11.72 14.73 -13.10
C LEU A 168 11.90 13.64 -14.17
N CYS A 169 12.13 12.40 -13.74
CA CYS A 169 12.35 11.25 -14.62
C CYS A 169 11.04 10.58 -15.10
N ARG A 170 9.87 11.17 -14.81
CA ARG A 170 8.56 10.51 -15.00
C ARG A 170 8.31 10.06 -16.44
N ASP A 171 8.83 10.83 -17.41
CA ASP A 171 8.69 10.58 -18.84
C ASP A 171 9.90 9.86 -19.47
N VAL A 172 10.93 9.54 -18.69
CA VAL A 172 12.09 8.79 -19.18
C VAL A 172 11.71 7.31 -19.35
N PRO A 173 11.86 6.71 -20.53
CA PRO A 173 11.59 5.29 -20.72
C PRO A 173 12.53 4.43 -19.87
N PHE A 174 12.00 3.39 -19.21
CA PHE A 174 12.79 2.50 -18.36
C PHE A 174 13.96 1.84 -19.11
N CYS A 175 13.77 1.51 -20.38
CA CYS A 175 14.82 0.93 -21.23
C CYS A 175 15.97 1.90 -21.55
N GLN A 176 15.83 3.18 -21.23
CA GLN A 176 16.85 4.22 -21.44
C GLN A 176 17.54 4.67 -20.14
N TYR A 177 17.22 4.10 -18.97
CA TYR A 177 17.79 4.55 -17.70
C TYR A 177 19.32 4.48 -17.63
N SER A 178 19.94 3.54 -18.36
CA SER A 178 21.41 3.38 -18.41
C SER A 178 22.13 4.41 -19.29
N SER A 179 21.42 5.15 -20.14
CA SER A 179 22.01 6.09 -21.09
C SER A 179 21.40 7.49 -21.05
N HIS A 180 20.20 7.64 -20.47
CA HIS A 180 19.50 8.92 -20.42
C HIS A 180 20.17 9.89 -19.43
N PRO A 181 20.58 11.10 -19.85
CA PRO A 181 21.34 12.03 -19.00
C PRO A 181 20.64 12.38 -17.68
N LEU A 182 19.31 12.53 -17.70
CA LEU A 182 18.53 12.82 -16.50
C LEU A 182 18.52 11.65 -15.50
N ALA A 183 18.40 10.41 -16.00
CA ALA A 183 18.40 9.21 -15.16
C ALA A 183 19.78 8.99 -14.53
N LEU A 184 20.86 9.18 -15.31
CA LEU A 184 22.23 9.11 -14.80
C LEU A 184 22.53 10.21 -13.77
N THR A 185 21.91 11.37 -13.90
CA THR A 185 22.02 12.45 -12.89
C THR A 185 21.27 12.08 -11.61
N ALA A 186 20.07 11.50 -11.72
CA ALA A 186 19.33 10.97 -10.58
C ALA A 186 20.12 9.87 -9.84
N CYS A 187 20.74 8.94 -10.59
CA CYS A 187 21.60 7.89 -10.05
C CYS A 187 22.72 8.47 -9.18
N ARG A 188 23.46 9.47 -9.70
CA ARG A 188 24.52 10.15 -8.94
C ARG A 188 24.00 10.86 -7.70
N ALA A 189 22.85 11.54 -7.80
CA ALA A 189 22.27 12.27 -6.68
C ALA A 189 21.76 11.35 -5.56
N LEU A 190 21.28 10.15 -5.91
CA LEU A 190 20.75 9.16 -4.97
C LEU A 190 21.79 8.13 -4.52
N GLY A 191 22.97 8.10 -5.16
CA GLY A 191 24.02 7.13 -4.85
C GLY A 191 23.66 5.70 -5.27
N VAL A 192 22.92 5.54 -6.37
CA VAL A 192 22.43 4.24 -6.88
C VAL A 192 22.88 4.00 -8.32
N THR A 193 22.79 2.76 -8.80
CA THR A 193 23.01 2.45 -10.22
C THR A 193 21.72 2.65 -11.03
N SER A 194 21.83 2.67 -12.36
CA SER A 194 20.64 2.70 -13.23
C SER A 194 19.79 1.42 -13.13
N GLY A 195 20.38 0.31 -12.67
CA GLY A 195 19.65 -0.94 -12.41
C GLY A 195 18.75 -0.85 -11.18
N ASP A 196 19.18 -0.08 -10.18
CA ASP A 196 18.51 0.07 -8.89
C ASP A 196 17.59 1.30 -8.81
N LEU A 197 17.77 2.25 -9.73
CA LEU A 197 17.04 3.52 -9.73
C LEU A 197 15.52 3.30 -9.65
N PHE A 198 14.91 3.80 -8.57
CA PHE A 198 13.46 3.74 -8.26
C PHE A 198 12.87 2.34 -8.06
N ARG A 199 13.70 1.31 -7.83
CA ARG A 199 13.23 -0.05 -7.59
C ARG A 199 12.96 -0.33 -6.11
N GLY A 200 12.13 -1.35 -5.87
CA GLY A 200 11.96 -1.92 -4.54
C GLY A 200 13.18 -2.73 -4.09
N ASN A 201 13.11 -3.25 -2.86
CA ASN A 201 14.19 -3.99 -2.22
C ASN A 201 13.82 -5.46 -1.94
N LEU A 202 12.76 -5.99 -2.55
CA LEU A 202 12.38 -7.38 -2.39
C LEU A 202 13.23 -8.29 -3.31
N PRO A 203 13.40 -9.58 -2.95
CA PRO A 203 14.08 -10.53 -3.82
C PRO A 203 13.46 -10.56 -5.22
N GLY A 204 14.26 -10.25 -6.23
CA GLY A 204 13.84 -10.21 -7.63
C GLY A 204 13.56 -8.81 -8.18
N ASP A 205 13.33 -7.79 -7.34
CA ASP A 205 12.98 -6.44 -7.80
C ASP A 205 14.07 -5.82 -8.68
N VAL A 206 15.35 -6.10 -8.38
CA VAL A 206 16.53 -5.57 -9.09
C VAL A 206 17.01 -6.48 -10.23
N ILE A 207 16.29 -7.57 -10.53
CA ILE A 207 16.68 -8.53 -11.55
C ILE A 207 15.84 -8.33 -12.82
N GLY A 208 16.50 -8.05 -13.94
CA GLY A 208 15.85 -7.94 -15.26
C GLY A 208 15.18 -6.58 -15.52
N PRO A 209 14.16 -6.54 -16.40
CA PRO A 209 13.44 -5.30 -16.73
C PRO A 209 12.76 -4.65 -15.52
N TYR A 210 12.47 -3.35 -15.60
CA TYR A 210 11.82 -2.60 -14.51
C TYR A 210 10.39 -3.08 -14.27
N VAL A 211 9.64 -3.27 -15.35
CA VAL A 211 8.22 -3.67 -15.29
C VAL A 211 8.14 -5.19 -15.23
N SER A 212 7.33 -5.69 -14.29
CA SER A 212 7.03 -7.12 -14.18
C SER A 212 6.50 -7.67 -15.51
N GLN A 213 7.01 -8.84 -15.91
CA GLN A 213 6.53 -9.55 -17.11
C GLN A 213 5.03 -9.89 -17.00
N LEU A 214 4.55 -10.12 -15.79
CA LEU A 214 3.13 -10.33 -15.50
C LEU A 214 2.28 -9.07 -15.66
N MET A 215 2.83 -7.92 -16.05
CA MET A 215 2.08 -6.72 -16.40
C MET A 215 2.06 -6.46 -17.92
N LEU A 216 3.01 -7.03 -18.67
CA LEU A 216 3.21 -6.76 -20.10
C LEU A 216 2.58 -7.80 -21.02
N THR A 217 2.28 -8.99 -20.52
CA THR A 217 1.77 -10.08 -21.36
C THR A 217 0.26 -9.95 -21.59
N PRO A 218 -0.22 -10.10 -22.84
CA PRO A 218 -1.64 -10.30 -23.11
C PRO A 218 -2.19 -11.48 -22.33
N PHE A 219 -3.47 -11.43 -21.94
CA PHE A 219 -4.11 -12.52 -21.22
C PHE A 219 -5.61 -12.55 -21.48
N SER A 220 -6.23 -13.70 -21.19
CA SER A 220 -7.66 -13.89 -21.32
C SER A 220 -8.36 -13.72 -19.98
N TYR A 221 -9.39 -12.87 -19.94
CA TYR A 221 -10.35 -12.80 -18.83
C TYR A 221 -11.61 -13.58 -19.22
N GLY A 222 -11.62 -14.87 -18.92
CA GLY A 222 -12.64 -15.76 -19.46
C GLY A 222 -12.58 -15.77 -20.99
N GLN A 223 -13.66 -15.37 -21.65
CA GLN A 223 -13.74 -15.28 -23.12
C GLN A 223 -13.22 -13.94 -23.68
N TYR A 224 -12.95 -12.96 -22.82
CA TYR A 224 -12.42 -11.66 -23.25
C TYR A 224 -10.92 -11.72 -23.42
N GLN A 225 -10.42 -11.18 -24.54
CA GLN A 225 -8.99 -11.02 -24.78
C GLN A 225 -8.54 -9.63 -24.36
N LEU A 226 -7.52 -9.57 -23.51
CA LEU A 226 -6.92 -8.32 -23.04
C LEU A 226 -5.49 -8.25 -23.56
N ASP A 227 -5.17 -7.17 -24.27
CA ASP A 227 -3.92 -7.01 -24.99
C ASP A 227 -2.75 -6.49 -24.13
N GLY A 228 -3.01 -6.14 -22.87
CA GLY A 228 -2.01 -5.66 -21.91
C GLY A 228 -1.63 -4.18 -22.05
N ARG A 229 -2.33 -3.41 -22.89
CA ARG A 229 -2.19 -1.94 -22.95
C ARG A 229 -3.12 -1.26 -21.96
N LEU A 230 -2.70 -0.11 -21.46
CA LEU A 230 -3.45 0.75 -20.55
C LEU A 230 -3.75 2.11 -21.17
N THR A 231 -4.83 2.71 -20.70
CA THR A 231 -5.06 4.15 -20.82
C THR A 231 -4.10 4.87 -19.86
N THR A 232 -3.28 5.77 -20.39
CA THR A 232 -2.24 6.49 -19.63
C THR A 232 -2.42 8.01 -19.75
N PHE A 233 -1.51 8.78 -19.17
CA PHE A 233 -1.50 10.25 -19.25
C PHE A 233 -0.48 10.76 -20.29
N PRO A 234 -0.74 11.90 -20.94
CA PRO A 234 0.19 12.49 -21.90
C PRO A 234 1.50 12.94 -21.21
N ALA A 235 2.60 12.89 -21.95
CA ALA A 235 3.91 13.32 -21.46
C ALA A 235 3.91 14.80 -21.09
N GLY A 236 4.67 15.17 -20.05
CA GLY A 236 4.76 16.56 -19.56
C GLY A 236 3.53 17.12 -18.84
N ALA A 237 2.42 16.37 -18.75
CA ALA A 237 1.22 16.80 -18.05
C ALA A 237 1.35 16.62 -16.53
N ASP A 238 1.78 17.67 -15.84
CA ASP A 238 1.94 17.69 -14.40
C ASP A 238 1.01 18.72 -13.74
N TYR A 239 0.59 18.45 -12.51
CA TYR A 239 -0.45 19.22 -11.80
C TYR A 239 0.10 19.81 -10.49
N LEU A 240 -0.67 20.73 -9.92
CA LEU A 240 -0.30 21.46 -8.69
C LEU A 240 0.99 22.26 -8.87
N ALA A 241 1.18 22.82 -10.07
CA ALA A 241 2.24 23.78 -10.34
C ALA A 241 1.83 25.14 -9.76
N GLY A 242 2.54 25.59 -8.73
CA GLY A 242 2.34 26.89 -8.10
C GLY A 242 1.50 26.86 -6.80
N PRO A 243 1.59 27.94 -6.00
CA PRO A 243 1.02 28.00 -4.66
C PRO A 243 -0.52 27.97 -4.65
N ASP A 244 -1.19 28.61 -5.61
CA ASP A 244 -2.65 28.75 -5.59
C ASP A 244 -3.37 27.41 -5.87
N ALA A 245 -2.98 26.73 -6.96
CA ALA A 245 -3.53 25.42 -7.30
C ALA A 245 -3.24 24.38 -6.21
N TRP A 246 -2.05 24.49 -5.60
CA TRP A 246 -1.68 23.65 -4.49
C TRP A 246 -2.50 23.93 -3.22
N LEU A 247 -2.68 25.20 -2.83
CA LEU A 247 -3.46 25.59 -1.65
C LEU A 247 -4.95 25.26 -1.83
N ALA A 248 -5.51 25.46 -3.02
CA ALA A 248 -6.85 25.02 -3.36
C ALA A 248 -7.00 23.49 -3.18
N CYS A 249 -5.97 22.72 -3.60
CA CYS A 249 -5.94 21.28 -3.38
C CYS A 249 -5.83 20.91 -1.89
N ARG A 250 -5.01 21.63 -1.12
CA ARG A 250 -4.86 21.45 0.33
C ARG A 250 -6.14 21.72 1.10
N ASN A 251 -6.88 22.76 0.71
CA ASN A 251 -8.18 23.10 1.25
C ASN A 251 -9.33 22.21 0.75
N GLY A 252 -9.12 21.35 -0.25
CA GLY A 252 -10.19 20.53 -0.81
C GLY A 252 -11.23 21.33 -1.60
N GLN A 253 -10.79 22.41 -2.25
CA GLN A 253 -11.64 23.29 -3.06
C GLN A 253 -11.86 22.67 -4.46
N GLY A 254 -12.60 21.56 -4.49
CA GLY A 254 -13.05 20.92 -5.72
C GLY A 254 -14.29 21.60 -6.35
N PRO A 255 -14.75 21.12 -7.51
CA PRO A 255 -14.23 19.94 -8.20
C PRO A 255 -12.88 20.22 -8.87
N PHE A 256 -11.95 19.26 -8.77
CA PHE A 256 -10.70 19.32 -9.52
C PHE A 256 -10.91 18.81 -10.96
N PRO A 257 -10.19 19.36 -11.95
CA PRO A 257 -10.29 18.89 -13.32
C PRO A 257 -9.86 17.42 -13.41
N ALA A 258 -10.55 16.66 -14.25
CA ALA A 258 -10.16 15.30 -14.58
C ALA A 258 -8.76 15.29 -15.22
N PRO A 259 -7.93 14.27 -14.96
CA PRO A 259 -6.64 14.15 -15.61
C PRO A 259 -6.81 14.02 -17.12
N GLN A 260 -5.84 14.55 -17.87
CA GLN A 260 -5.80 14.39 -19.31
C GLN A 260 -5.40 12.96 -19.65
N THR A 261 -6.03 12.40 -20.66
CA THR A 261 -5.80 11.03 -21.11
C THR A 261 -5.03 11.03 -22.42
N ASP A 262 -4.02 10.16 -22.53
CA ASP A 262 -3.37 9.88 -23.81
C ASP A 262 -4.38 9.16 -24.73
N PRO A 263 -4.65 9.67 -25.94
CA PRO A 263 -5.63 9.07 -26.85
C PRO A 263 -5.20 7.69 -27.35
N VAL A 264 -3.92 7.32 -27.20
CA VAL A 264 -3.38 6.03 -27.63
C VAL A 264 -3.10 5.15 -26.41
N PRO A 265 -3.77 3.98 -26.28
CA PRO A 265 -3.40 3.00 -25.26
C PRO A 265 -1.96 2.52 -25.42
N ARG A 266 -1.22 2.39 -24.32
CA ARG A 266 0.22 2.06 -24.33
C ARG A 266 0.54 0.92 -23.37
N TYR A 267 1.66 0.26 -23.61
CA TYR A 267 2.30 -0.57 -22.58
C TYR A 267 3.04 0.31 -21.57
N PHE A 268 3.32 -0.25 -20.39
CA PHE A 268 4.18 0.38 -19.40
C PHE A 268 5.58 0.62 -19.96
N ARG A 269 5.98 1.88 -20.07
CA ARG A 269 7.29 2.27 -20.62
C ARG A 269 8.02 3.27 -19.73
N CYS A 270 7.32 4.07 -18.93
CA CYS A 270 7.92 5.05 -18.02
C CYS A 270 7.14 5.17 -16.71
N GLY A 271 7.66 6.00 -15.79
CA GLY A 271 7.03 6.25 -14.49
C GLY A 271 5.62 6.85 -14.61
N ARG A 272 5.32 7.59 -15.69
CA ARG A 272 3.98 8.13 -15.94
C ARG A 272 2.94 7.04 -16.14
N ASP A 273 3.28 5.95 -16.83
CA ASP A 273 2.35 4.85 -17.07
C ASP A 273 2.06 4.08 -15.78
N LEU A 274 3.08 3.87 -14.95
CA LEU A 274 2.89 3.29 -13.61
C LEU A 274 2.01 4.19 -12.74
N ALA A 275 2.22 5.51 -12.78
CA ALA A 275 1.41 6.47 -12.04
C ALA A 275 -0.05 6.49 -12.54
N ALA A 276 -0.28 6.37 -13.85
CA ALA A 276 -1.62 6.28 -14.42
C ALA A 276 -2.32 4.99 -14.03
N TYR A 277 -1.60 3.86 -14.05
CA TYR A 277 -2.13 2.57 -13.62
C TYR A 277 -2.61 2.61 -12.18
N VAL A 278 -1.77 3.00 -11.23
CA VAL A 278 -2.14 3.04 -9.80
C VAL A 278 -3.05 4.21 -9.43
N HIS A 279 -3.39 5.09 -10.39
CA HIS A 279 -4.39 6.13 -10.19
C HIS A 279 -5.81 5.60 -10.36
N SER A 280 -5.99 4.63 -11.25
CA SER A 280 -7.29 4.17 -11.73
C SER A 280 -7.48 2.66 -11.60
N ASP A 281 -6.52 1.94 -11.02
CA ASP A 281 -6.62 0.49 -10.86
C ASP A 281 -7.79 0.11 -9.97
N ASN A 282 -8.44 -1.01 -10.32
CA ASN A 282 -9.36 -1.61 -9.40
C ASN A 282 -8.58 -2.25 -8.25
N ALA A 283 -9.15 -2.16 -7.06
CA ALA A 283 -8.56 -2.73 -5.87
C ALA A 283 -8.22 -4.22 -6.13
N CYS A 284 -6.94 -4.60 -6.01
CA CYS A 284 -6.35 -5.94 -6.25
C CYS A 284 -6.14 -6.37 -7.71
N GLU A 285 -6.45 -5.52 -8.69
CA GLU A 285 -6.36 -5.81 -10.12
C GLU A 285 -5.01 -6.39 -10.55
N GLY A 286 -3.90 -5.79 -10.14
CA GLY A 286 -2.56 -6.25 -10.52
C GLY A 286 -2.27 -7.69 -10.09
N PHE A 287 -2.62 -8.04 -8.85
CA PHE A 287 -2.39 -9.38 -8.31
C PHE A 287 -3.35 -10.41 -8.90
N TYR A 288 -4.60 -10.02 -9.11
CA TYR A 288 -5.61 -10.86 -9.73
C TYR A 288 -5.22 -11.23 -11.17
N ASN A 289 -4.80 -10.24 -11.96
CA ASN A 289 -4.33 -10.44 -13.33
C ASN A 289 -3.04 -11.27 -13.39
N ALA A 290 -2.12 -11.08 -12.43
CA ALA A 290 -0.94 -11.94 -12.29
C ALA A 290 -1.34 -13.40 -12.06
N GLY A 291 -2.34 -13.67 -11.20
CA GLY A 291 -2.87 -15.01 -10.98
C GLY A 291 -3.48 -15.64 -12.24
N LEU A 292 -4.21 -14.86 -13.04
CA LEU A 292 -4.74 -15.30 -14.34
C LEU A 292 -3.63 -15.72 -15.31
N ARG A 293 -2.60 -14.89 -15.42
CA ARG A 293 -1.44 -15.12 -16.29
C ARG A 293 -0.65 -16.36 -15.86
N LEU A 294 -0.36 -16.51 -14.57
CA LEU A 294 0.34 -17.69 -14.05
C LEU A 294 -0.42 -18.99 -14.35
N TYR A 295 -1.76 -18.96 -14.24
CA TYR A 295 -2.57 -20.12 -14.59
C TYR A 295 -2.52 -20.43 -16.09
N ALA A 296 -2.62 -19.41 -16.95
CA ALA A 296 -2.52 -19.57 -18.40
C ALA A 296 -1.13 -20.08 -18.85
N LEU A 297 -0.08 -19.75 -18.09
CA LEU A 297 1.29 -20.22 -18.32
C LEU A 297 1.57 -21.60 -17.71
N HIS A 298 0.57 -22.27 -17.12
CA HIS A 298 0.74 -23.54 -16.41
C HIS A 298 1.85 -23.50 -15.36
N ALA A 299 1.95 -22.39 -14.62
CA ALA A 299 2.92 -22.26 -13.55
C ALA A 299 2.73 -23.40 -12.51
N PRO A 300 3.82 -23.98 -11.98
CA PRO A 300 3.73 -25.05 -10.99
C PRO A 300 2.90 -24.63 -9.78
N LEU A 301 2.02 -25.54 -9.34
CA LEU A 301 1.26 -25.35 -8.11
C LEU A 301 2.18 -25.47 -6.89
N ASN A 302 1.70 -24.96 -5.75
CA ASN A 302 2.37 -25.19 -4.47
C ASN A 302 2.56 -26.70 -4.24
N PRO A 303 3.79 -27.19 -3.93
CA PRO A 303 4.05 -28.61 -3.69
C PRO A 303 3.18 -29.25 -2.60
N GLY A 304 2.64 -28.46 -1.66
CA GLY A 304 1.70 -28.91 -0.63
C GLY A 304 0.25 -29.04 -1.11
N ASN A 305 -0.05 -28.80 -2.38
CA ASN A 305 -1.39 -28.98 -2.92
C ASN A 305 -1.75 -30.48 -2.98
N PRO A 306 -2.78 -30.95 -2.25
CA PRO A 306 -3.09 -32.38 -2.17
C PRO A 306 -3.46 -32.99 -3.54
N TYR A 307 -4.02 -32.19 -4.45
CA TYR A 307 -4.40 -32.63 -5.78
C TYR A 307 -3.20 -32.99 -6.69
N LEU A 308 -1.95 -32.69 -6.29
CA LEU A 308 -0.76 -33.15 -7.00
C LEU A 308 -0.54 -34.66 -6.86
N ALA A 309 -1.06 -35.29 -5.80
CA ALA A 309 -0.90 -36.71 -5.53
C ALA A 309 -2.14 -37.55 -5.91
N LEU A 310 -3.29 -36.92 -6.14
CA LEU A 310 -4.54 -37.59 -6.47
C LEU A 310 -4.59 -37.88 -7.98
N ARG A 311 -4.92 -39.12 -8.35
CA ARG A 311 -4.90 -39.57 -9.76
C ARG A 311 -6.22 -39.35 -10.49
N ASP A 312 -7.32 -39.33 -9.74
CA ASP A 312 -8.71 -39.41 -10.20
C ASP A 312 -9.52 -38.16 -9.84
N GLN A 313 -8.87 -37.12 -9.33
CA GLN A 313 -9.51 -35.88 -8.90
C GLN A 313 -8.77 -34.65 -9.41
N SER A 314 -9.49 -33.56 -9.66
CA SER A 314 -8.94 -32.28 -10.07
C SER A 314 -9.36 -31.15 -9.13
N PRO A 315 -8.51 -30.14 -8.91
CA PRO A 315 -8.81 -29.02 -8.02
C PRO A 315 -9.74 -28.00 -8.68
N PHE A 316 -10.67 -27.43 -7.92
CA PHE A 316 -11.51 -26.32 -8.40
C PHE A 316 -11.97 -25.41 -7.27
N ALA A 317 -13.06 -25.78 -6.59
CA ALA A 317 -13.67 -24.98 -5.52
C ALA A 317 -12.77 -24.85 -4.28
N THR A 318 -11.87 -25.81 -4.07
CA THR A 318 -10.78 -25.75 -3.09
C THR A 318 -9.47 -26.12 -3.77
N PHE A 319 -8.37 -25.48 -3.37
CA PHE A 319 -7.02 -25.68 -3.94
C PHE A 319 -6.89 -25.47 -5.46
N GLY A 320 -7.95 -24.95 -6.08
CA GLY A 320 -8.02 -24.65 -7.50
C GLY A 320 -8.22 -23.17 -7.76
N VAL A 321 -8.34 -22.84 -9.04
CA VAL A 321 -8.33 -21.46 -9.53
C VAL A 321 -9.39 -20.56 -8.89
N PRO A 322 -10.68 -20.94 -8.79
CA PRO A 322 -11.67 -20.13 -8.09
C PRO A 322 -11.26 -19.82 -6.64
N SER A 323 -10.79 -20.81 -5.90
CA SER A 323 -10.42 -20.65 -4.49
C SER A 323 -9.26 -19.67 -4.30
N THR A 324 -8.20 -19.78 -5.12
CA THR A 324 -7.05 -18.88 -5.06
C THR A 324 -7.45 -17.44 -5.37
N ARG A 325 -8.27 -17.25 -6.40
CA ARG A 325 -8.73 -15.91 -6.83
C ARG A 325 -9.62 -15.26 -5.78
N CYS A 326 -10.57 -16.00 -5.20
CA CYS A 326 -11.40 -15.50 -4.11
C CYS A 326 -10.54 -15.10 -2.91
N THR A 327 -9.58 -15.92 -2.50
CA THR A 327 -8.69 -15.60 -1.38
C THR A 327 -7.85 -14.35 -1.64
N GLN A 328 -7.31 -14.18 -2.85
CA GLN A 328 -6.58 -12.97 -3.25
C GLN A 328 -7.47 -11.72 -3.10
N ALA A 329 -8.68 -11.75 -3.65
CA ALA A 329 -9.60 -10.63 -3.59
C ALA A 329 -10.09 -10.33 -2.16
N CYS A 330 -10.45 -11.35 -1.38
CA CYS A 330 -10.99 -11.20 -0.02
C CYS A 330 -9.96 -10.66 0.98
N SER A 331 -8.66 -10.87 0.74
CA SER A 331 -7.60 -10.33 1.61
C SER A 331 -7.45 -8.81 1.52
N HIS A 332 -7.88 -8.21 0.40
CA HIS A 332 -7.56 -6.83 0.06
C HIS A 332 -8.30 -5.76 0.89
N PRO A 333 -9.63 -5.86 1.12
CA PRO A 333 -10.33 -4.90 1.98
C PRO A 333 -9.77 -4.85 3.40
N LYS A 334 -9.32 -5.98 3.93
CA LYS A 334 -8.75 -6.09 5.29
C LYS A 334 -7.42 -5.35 5.40
N LEU A 335 -6.52 -5.57 4.44
CA LEU A 335 -5.22 -4.86 4.39
C LEU A 335 -5.38 -3.35 4.17
N ARG A 336 -6.45 -2.92 3.48
CA ARG A 336 -6.76 -1.48 3.33
C ARG A 336 -7.26 -0.81 4.61
N ARG A 337 -7.76 -1.60 5.57
CA ARG A 337 -8.16 -1.13 6.91
C ARG A 337 -7.02 -1.21 7.92
N ALA A 338 -6.04 -2.09 7.69
CA ALA A 338 -4.79 -2.21 8.46
C ALA A 338 -3.94 -0.90 8.42
N PRO A 339 -2.78 -0.80 9.09
CA PRO A 339 -2.09 0.45 9.39
C PRO A 339 -1.81 1.47 8.27
N PRO A 340 -1.79 1.15 6.96
CA PRO A 340 -1.81 2.21 5.94
C PRO A 340 -3.08 3.09 6.01
N GLY A 341 -4.21 2.54 6.46
CA GLY A 341 -5.50 3.23 6.64
C GLY A 341 -5.83 3.61 8.09
N ALA A 342 -5.54 2.71 9.05
CA ALA A 342 -5.74 2.96 10.50
C ALA A 342 -4.56 3.69 11.14
N GLY A 343 -3.31 3.37 10.80
CA GLY A 343 -2.11 4.07 11.27
C GLY A 343 -1.99 5.48 10.68
N ALA A 344 -2.37 5.68 9.41
CA ALA A 344 -2.45 7.01 8.81
C ALA A 344 -3.51 7.94 9.42
N ARG A 345 -4.43 7.44 10.27
CA ARG A 345 -5.50 8.25 10.85
C ARG A 345 -5.60 8.20 12.36
N GLY A 346 -5.21 7.09 12.99
CA GLY A 346 -5.22 6.88 14.44
C GLY A 346 -3.93 7.32 15.12
N CYS A 347 -2.76 7.05 14.52
CA CYS A 347 -1.47 7.18 15.23
C CYS A 347 -0.39 8.00 14.46
N CYS A 348 -0.05 7.64 13.23
CA CYS A 348 1.06 8.25 12.49
C CYS A 348 0.68 9.48 11.66
N ARG A 349 -0.62 9.70 11.36
CA ARG A 349 -1.21 10.86 10.64
C ARG A 349 -0.23 11.62 9.74
N ARG A 350 0.48 10.89 8.87
CA ARG A 350 1.69 11.39 8.19
C ARG A 350 1.30 12.42 7.13
N HIS A 351 2.00 13.56 7.09
CA HIS A 351 1.82 14.52 6.01
C HIS A 351 2.12 13.90 4.64
N SER A 352 1.27 14.20 3.64
CA SER A 352 1.46 13.71 2.26
C SER A 352 2.72 14.33 1.65
N PRO A 353 3.50 13.58 0.83
CA PRO A 353 4.69 14.12 0.17
C PRO A 353 4.45 15.38 -0.68
N ARG A 354 3.20 15.58 -1.16
CA ARG A 354 2.82 16.77 -1.95
C ARG A 354 2.84 18.07 -1.14
N ALA A 355 2.87 18.00 0.18
CA ALA A 355 2.72 19.17 1.04
C ALA A 355 4.03 19.63 1.72
N ALA A 356 5.14 18.91 1.53
CA ALA A 356 6.46 19.33 1.99
C ALA A 356 7.08 20.51 1.18
N ARG A 357 6.29 21.21 0.35
CA ARG A 357 6.76 22.30 -0.55
C ARG A 357 6.67 23.71 0.04
N SER A 358 6.00 23.91 1.17
CA SER A 358 5.59 25.25 1.62
C SER A 358 6.43 25.92 2.70
N THR A 359 7.59 25.39 3.10
CA THR A 359 8.47 26.16 3.98
C THR A 359 9.30 27.12 3.12
N PRO A 360 9.03 28.45 3.08
CA PRO A 360 10.00 29.38 2.53
C PRO A 360 11.25 29.28 3.40
N LEU A 361 12.37 28.88 2.80
CA LEU A 361 13.69 29.12 3.36
C LEU A 361 13.78 30.62 3.59
N THR A 362 13.50 31.07 4.82
CA THR A 362 13.79 32.44 5.24
C THR A 362 15.24 32.69 4.91
N ARG A 363 15.49 33.60 3.96
CA ARG A 363 16.79 34.17 3.64
C ARG A 363 17.47 34.54 4.95
N ARG A 364 18.37 33.68 5.45
CA ARG A 364 19.37 34.13 6.41
C ARG A 364 20.24 35.12 5.65
N ARG A 365 20.13 36.39 6.06
CA ARG A 365 21.03 37.47 5.67
C ARG A 365 22.47 36.94 5.69
N THR A 366 23.14 37.10 4.55
CA THR A 366 24.58 37.03 4.42
C THR A 366 25.21 38.06 5.35
N ALA A 367 25.64 37.62 6.54
CA ALA A 367 26.62 38.34 7.34
C ALA A 367 28.00 37.96 6.80
N GLY A 368 28.75 38.96 6.34
CA GLY A 368 29.98 38.79 5.57
C GLY A 368 31.08 38.04 6.33
N LEU A 369 31.68 37.08 5.63
CA LEU A 369 33.01 36.56 5.93
C LEU A 369 33.96 37.12 4.86
N ARG A 370 34.75 38.12 5.25
CA ARG A 370 35.92 38.58 4.48
C ARG A 370 37.01 37.50 4.53
N ALA A 371 37.62 37.24 3.39
CA ALA A 371 38.73 36.31 3.20
C ALA A 371 40.02 36.77 3.95
N PRO A 372 40.90 35.85 4.38
CA PRO A 372 42.28 36.18 4.66
C PRO A 372 43.13 36.07 3.39
N ALA A 373 43.97 37.08 3.17
CA ALA A 373 44.92 37.19 2.05
C ALA A 373 46.04 36.13 2.14
N PRO A 374 46.62 35.70 1.00
CA PRO A 374 47.75 34.78 0.99
C PRO A 374 49.01 35.49 1.51
N ARG A 375 49.73 34.85 2.42
CA ARG A 375 51.09 35.26 2.77
C ARG A 375 52.05 34.65 1.75
N SER A 376 52.92 35.53 1.25
CA SER A 376 54.12 35.29 0.44
C SER A 376 55.04 34.24 1.02
#